data_AF-A0A6A6HK65-F1
#
_entry.id   AF-A0A6A6HK65-F1
#
_cell.length_a   1.000
_cell.length_b   1.000
_cell.length_c   1.000
_cell.angle_alpha   90.00
_cell.angle_beta   90.00
_cell.angle_gamma   90.00
#
_symmetry.space_group_name_H-M   'P 1'
#
loop_
_entity.id
_entity.type
_entity.pdbx_description
1 polymer ?
#
loop_
_entity_poly.entity_id
_entity_poly.type
_entity_poly.pdbx_seq_one_letter_code
_entity_poly.pdbx_strand_id
1 'polypeptide(L)'
;MASLLPSPIHLVPLAQALGITAPAVYAAITYSYNVLVLPPLLAYADDERRLAKQWLRAYQYGPVFVPPLLLTSTVTNGALAGWAFARWIAAGEYGSGVLGVGAGSGSGSGSLWALGAGIAHAAAVLAFGAIVPYTLAGMEKQINGAAKWKVQMLLAPAFSTPLTEKGRQEAKLGHADGLDEQKKWVMEEGTSPSAFKQSARRDWRVWAEGATMREIVMKWGKWNAVRVPMTILSFVTSTLGMCLSVWEAGK
;
A
#
# COMPACT_ATOMS: atom_id res chain seq x y z
N MET A 1 36.80 -12.06 16.99
CA MET A 1 35.54 -11.27 17.07
C MET A 1 34.60 -11.62 15.90
N ALA A 2 34.28 -12.90 15.68
CA ALA A 2 33.53 -13.36 14.49
C ALA A 2 32.25 -14.15 14.83
N SER A 3 31.78 -14.16 16.08
CA SER A 3 30.72 -15.07 16.54
C SER A 3 29.53 -14.40 17.25
N LEU A 4 29.32 -13.10 17.07
CA LEU A 4 28.20 -12.37 17.70
C LEU A 4 26.97 -12.19 16.81
N LEU A 5 27.02 -12.66 15.56
CA LEU A 5 25.81 -12.69 14.72
C LEU A 5 25.01 -13.94 15.07
N PRO A 6 23.73 -13.81 15.47
CA PRO A 6 22.87 -14.96 15.73
C PRO A 6 22.84 -15.83 14.47
N SER A 7 22.93 -17.15 14.65
CA SER A 7 22.89 -18.08 13.53
C SER A 7 21.63 -17.80 12.70
N PRO A 8 21.73 -17.63 11.38
CA PRO A 8 20.60 -17.26 10.51
C PRO A 8 19.41 -18.23 10.56
N ILE A 9 19.59 -19.40 11.18
CA ILE A 9 18.63 -20.49 11.35
C ILE A 9 17.28 -20.02 11.92
N HIS A 10 17.25 -19.07 12.86
CA HIS A 10 15.98 -18.63 13.47
C HIS A 10 15.32 -17.43 12.77
N LEU A 11 16.08 -16.65 12.00
CA LEU A 11 15.56 -15.44 11.35
C LEU A 11 14.88 -15.74 10.01
N VAL A 12 15.35 -16.75 9.27
CA VAL A 12 14.78 -17.12 7.97
C VAL A 12 13.32 -17.60 8.10
N PRO A 13 12.97 -18.53 8.99
CA PRO A 13 11.57 -18.98 9.12
C PRO A 13 10.62 -17.86 9.56
N LEU A 14 11.08 -16.98 10.46
CA LEU A 14 10.30 -15.81 10.88
C LEU A 14 10.08 -14.85 9.71
N ALA A 15 11.12 -14.55 8.93
CA ALA A 15 11.01 -13.70 7.75
C ALA A 15 10.08 -14.31 6.69
N GLN A 16 10.11 -15.64 6.49
CA GLN A 16 9.19 -16.34 5.59
C GLN A 16 7.75 -16.23 6.08
N ALA A 17 7.50 -16.51 7.36
CA ALA A 17 6.17 -16.39 7.94
C ALA A 17 5.61 -14.96 7.79
N LEU A 18 6.40 -13.94 8.11
CA LEU A 18 6.00 -12.53 7.97
C LEU A 18 5.82 -12.11 6.50
N GLY A 19 6.72 -12.55 5.61
CA GLY A 19 6.69 -12.24 4.18
C GLY A 19 5.48 -12.81 3.45
N ILE A 20 4.88 -13.88 3.97
CA ILE A 20 3.66 -14.52 3.44
C ILE A 20 2.40 -14.00 4.14
N THR A 21 2.41 -13.91 5.47
CA THR A 21 1.21 -13.55 6.24
C THR A 21 0.80 -12.09 6.05
N ALA A 22 1.75 -11.15 6.01
CA ALA A 22 1.45 -9.74 5.83
C ALA A 22 0.71 -9.43 4.51
N PRO A 23 1.14 -9.91 3.32
CA PRO A 23 0.38 -9.69 2.09
C PRO A 23 -0.96 -10.43 2.08
N ALA A 24 -1.06 -11.62 2.69
CA ALA A 24 -2.33 -12.34 2.81
C ALA A 24 -3.37 -11.57 3.65
N VAL A 25 -2.97 -11.07 4.83
CA VAL A 25 -3.84 -10.25 5.69
C VAL A 25 -4.23 -8.96 4.97
N TYR A 26 -3.28 -8.29 4.31
CA TYR A 26 -3.57 -7.08 3.55
C TYR A 26 -4.56 -7.35 2.39
N ALA A 27 -4.40 -8.45 1.67
CA ALA A 27 -5.30 -8.86 0.59
C ALA A 27 -6.73 -9.09 1.13
N ALA A 28 -6.84 -9.82 2.25
CA ALA A 28 -8.12 -10.09 2.91
C ALA A 28 -8.83 -8.80 3.35
N ILE A 29 -8.10 -7.85 3.95
CA ILE A 29 -8.66 -6.56 4.34
C ILE A 29 -9.09 -5.76 3.11
N THR A 30 -8.23 -5.65 2.10
CA THR A 30 -8.55 -4.88 0.88
C THR A 30 -9.78 -5.44 0.17
N TYR A 31 -9.87 -6.77 0.10
CA TYR A 31 -11.02 -7.47 -0.48
C TYR A 31 -12.29 -7.27 0.37
N SER A 32 -12.20 -7.38 1.69
CA SER A 32 -13.35 -7.20 2.58
C SER A 32 -13.92 -5.78 2.51
N TYR A 33 -13.08 -4.75 2.30
CA TYR A 33 -13.58 -3.40 2.04
C TYR A 33 -14.50 -3.36 0.81
N ASN A 34 -14.12 -4.03 -0.28
CA ASN A 34 -14.90 -3.98 -1.52
C ASN A 34 -16.16 -4.85 -1.48
N VAL A 35 -16.13 -5.98 -0.77
CA VAL A 35 -17.23 -6.97 -0.80
C VAL A 35 -18.13 -6.88 0.42
N LEU A 36 -17.59 -6.57 1.59
CA LEU A 36 -18.33 -6.57 2.86
C LEU A 36 -18.65 -5.16 3.37
N VAL A 37 -17.79 -4.17 3.10
CA VAL A 37 -17.97 -2.82 3.64
C VAL A 37 -18.69 -1.90 2.64
N LEU A 38 -18.29 -1.88 1.37
CA LEU A 38 -18.87 -0.99 0.38
C LEU A 38 -20.34 -1.27 0.05
N PRO A 39 -20.80 -2.51 -0.15
CA PRO A 39 -22.21 -2.73 -0.51
C PRO A 39 -23.19 -2.25 0.57
N PRO A 40 -23.01 -2.54 1.88
CA PRO A 40 -23.87 -1.99 2.92
C PRO A 40 -23.79 -0.46 3.03
N LEU A 41 -22.59 0.13 2.89
CA LEU A 41 -22.43 1.59 2.86
C LEU A 41 -23.29 2.22 1.76
N LEU A 42 -23.26 1.63 0.57
CA LEU A 42 -24.00 2.13 -0.59
C LEU A 42 -25.50 1.82 -0.49
N ALA A 43 -25.89 0.68 0.09
CA ALA A 43 -27.30 0.29 0.17
C ALA A 43 -28.10 1.09 1.21
N TYR A 44 -27.49 1.43 2.36
CA TYR A 44 -28.20 1.96 3.53
C TYR A 44 -27.90 3.42 3.87
N ALA A 45 -27.13 4.12 3.03
CA ALA A 45 -26.95 5.56 3.17
C ALA A 45 -28.09 6.32 2.46
N ASP A 46 -29.08 6.73 3.24
CA ASP A 46 -30.26 7.48 2.78
C ASP A 46 -29.91 8.86 2.20
N ASP A 47 -28.76 9.42 2.60
CA ASP A 47 -28.30 10.75 2.20
C ASP A 47 -26.78 10.81 2.03
N GLU A 48 -26.29 11.79 1.25
CA GLU A 48 -24.85 11.93 0.96
C GLU A 48 -24.02 12.21 2.21
N ARG A 49 -24.58 12.93 3.20
CA ARG A 49 -23.88 13.33 4.42
C ARG A 49 -23.61 12.12 5.30
N ARG A 50 -24.58 11.21 5.41
CA ARG A 50 -24.42 9.92 6.09
C ARG A 50 -23.37 9.06 5.38
N LEU A 51 -23.45 8.93 4.05
CA LEU A 51 -22.46 8.17 3.28
C LEU A 51 -21.05 8.74 3.47
N ALA A 52 -20.91 10.07 3.44
CA ALA A 52 -19.64 10.75 3.64
C ALA A 52 -19.04 10.47 5.02
N LYS A 53 -19.84 10.54 6.09
CA LYS A 53 -19.40 10.19 7.45
C LYS A 53 -18.94 8.74 7.54
N GLN A 54 -19.74 7.81 7.02
CA GLN A 54 -19.44 6.39 7.12
C GLN A 54 -18.20 6.02 6.30
N TRP A 55 -18.07 6.54 5.08
CA TRP A 55 -16.86 6.37 4.26
C TRP A 55 -15.63 6.93 4.96
N LEU A 56 -15.70 8.16 5.51
CA LEU A 56 -14.56 8.78 6.20
C LEU A 56 -14.09 7.93 7.39
N ARG A 57 -15.03 7.44 8.20
CA ARG A 57 -14.71 6.55 9.34
C ARG A 57 -14.02 5.28 8.86
N ALA A 58 -14.55 4.63 7.83
CA ALA A 58 -13.95 3.43 7.24
C ALA A 58 -12.55 3.72 6.66
N TYR A 59 -12.37 4.87 6.01
CA TYR A 59 -11.10 5.30 5.41
C TYR A 59 -10.01 5.58 6.45
N GLN A 60 -10.39 6.19 7.59
CA GLN A 60 -9.46 6.55 8.68
C GLN A 60 -8.79 5.35 9.35
N TYR A 61 -9.36 4.15 9.25
CA TYR A 61 -8.72 2.95 9.77
C TYR A 61 -7.53 2.49 8.93
N GLY A 62 -7.52 2.78 7.62
CA GLY A 62 -6.48 2.31 6.69
C GLY A 62 -5.04 2.59 7.15
N PRO A 63 -4.69 3.85 7.49
CA PRO A 63 -3.35 4.21 7.94
C PRO A 63 -2.84 3.49 9.20
N VAL A 64 -3.73 2.89 9.99
CA VAL A 64 -3.35 2.19 11.23
C VAL A 64 -2.67 0.85 10.92
N PHE A 65 -3.13 0.13 9.91
CA PHE A 65 -2.65 -1.23 9.61
C PHE A 65 -1.94 -1.35 8.26
N VAL A 66 -2.23 -0.48 7.28
CA VAL A 66 -1.62 -0.57 5.94
C VAL A 66 -0.10 -0.38 5.98
N PRO A 67 0.46 0.70 6.59
CA PRO A 67 1.91 0.89 6.59
C PRO A 67 2.67 -0.22 7.34
N PRO A 68 2.25 -0.67 8.55
CA PRO A 68 2.91 -1.78 9.23
C PRO A 68 2.95 -3.07 8.39
N LEU A 69 1.83 -3.46 7.77
CA LEU A 69 1.79 -4.67 6.93
C LEU A 69 2.69 -4.51 5.69
N LEU A 70 2.63 -3.34 5.04
CA LEU A 70 3.41 -3.06 3.84
C LEU A 70 4.92 -3.10 4.12
N LEU A 71 5.36 -2.41 5.16
CA LEU A 71 6.77 -2.38 5.56
C LEU A 71 7.26 -3.77 5.98
N THR A 72 6.47 -4.48 6.79
CA THR A 72 6.84 -5.82 7.28
C THR A 72 7.08 -6.79 6.12
N SER A 73 6.14 -6.91 5.18
CA SER A 73 6.29 -7.80 4.03
C SER A 73 7.45 -7.39 3.10
N THR A 74 7.55 -6.08 2.82
CA THR A 74 8.56 -5.56 1.88
C THR A 74 9.97 -5.79 2.41
N VAL A 75 10.21 -5.50 3.69
CA VAL A 75 11.51 -5.68 4.32
C VAL A 75 11.86 -7.17 4.45
N THR A 76 10.92 -8.02 4.86
CA THR A 76 11.17 -9.45 5.05
C THR A 76 11.43 -10.18 3.73
N ASN A 77 10.61 -9.93 2.70
CA ASN A 77 10.89 -10.48 1.36
C ASN A 77 12.18 -9.90 0.76
N GLY A 78 12.50 -8.62 1.00
CA GLY A 78 13.77 -8.04 0.57
C GLY A 78 14.98 -8.72 1.20
N ALA A 79 14.91 -8.99 2.51
CA ALA A 79 15.95 -9.72 3.22
C ALA A 79 16.11 -11.16 2.72
N LEU A 80 14.99 -11.86 2.49
CA LEU A 80 15.00 -13.22 1.93
C LEU A 80 15.57 -13.27 0.52
N ALA A 81 15.22 -12.30 -0.33
CA ALA A 81 15.77 -12.18 -1.68
C ALA A 81 17.29 -11.99 -1.63
N GLY A 82 17.76 -11.03 -0.82
CA GLY A 82 19.20 -10.76 -0.64
C GLY A 82 19.97 -11.98 -0.12
N TRP A 83 19.40 -12.69 0.86
CA TRP A 83 19.99 -13.92 1.41
C TRP A 83 20.08 -15.03 0.35
N ALA A 84 19.01 -15.26 -0.42
CA ALA A 84 18.99 -16.27 -1.46
C ALA A 84 19.98 -15.96 -2.59
N PHE A 85 20.07 -14.70 -3.03
CA PHE A 85 21.07 -14.28 -4.01
C PHE A 85 22.51 -14.43 -3.49
N ALA A 86 22.77 -14.08 -2.22
CA ALA A 86 24.09 -14.25 -1.64
C ALA A 86 24.53 -15.73 -1.63
N ARG A 87 23.61 -16.65 -1.32
CA ARG A 87 23.86 -18.11 -1.39
C ARG A 87 24.14 -18.56 -2.82
N TRP A 88 23.35 -18.10 -3.78
CA TRP A 88 23.57 -18.41 -5.19
C TRP A 88 24.95 -17.93 -5.68
N ILE A 89 25.36 -16.72 -5.32
CA ILE A 89 26.69 -16.18 -5.66
C ILE A 89 27.80 -17.01 -5.00
N ALA A 90 27.65 -17.35 -3.72
CA ALA A 90 28.63 -18.14 -2.98
C ALA A 90 28.81 -19.57 -3.52
N ALA A 91 27.80 -20.12 -4.19
CA ALA A 91 27.89 -21.39 -4.90
C ALA A 91 28.81 -21.35 -6.14
N GLY A 92 29.31 -20.18 -6.55
CA GLY A 92 30.38 -20.04 -7.54
C GLY A 92 29.96 -20.18 -9.00
N GLU A 93 28.66 -20.17 -9.31
CA GLU A 93 28.15 -20.43 -10.67
C GLU A 93 28.02 -19.19 -11.57
N TYR A 94 28.42 -18.01 -11.08
CA TYR A 94 28.36 -16.77 -11.87
C TYR A 94 29.25 -16.78 -13.12
N GLY A 95 30.22 -17.70 -13.21
CA GLY A 95 31.28 -17.70 -14.23
C GLY A 95 31.12 -18.68 -15.40
N SER A 96 30.28 -19.72 -15.31
CA SER A 96 30.30 -20.83 -16.29
C SER A 96 28.95 -21.20 -16.92
N GLY A 97 27.82 -20.81 -16.33
CA GLY A 97 26.52 -21.42 -16.66
C GLY A 97 25.51 -20.58 -17.45
N VAL A 98 25.58 -19.24 -17.39
CA VAL A 98 24.48 -18.39 -17.91
C VAL A 98 24.37 -18.42 -19.45
N LEU A 99 25.41 -18.89 -20.15
CA LEU A 99 25.43 -19.05 -21.62
C LEU A 99 25.63 -20.49 -22.11
N GLY A 100 25.50 -21.50 -21.24
CA GLY A 100 25.41 -22.89 -21.69
C GLY A 100 26.64 -23.47 -22.42
N VAL A 101 27.86 -23.16 -21.97
CA VAL A 101 29.07 -23.83 -22.49
C VAL A 101 29.90 -24.36 -21.31
N GLY A 102 29.50 -25.53 -20.80
CA GLY A 102 30.25 -26.20 -19.74
C GLY A 102 29.47 -27.33 -19.10
N ALA A 103 29.31 -28.45 -19.81
CA ALA A 103 28.76 -29.69 -19.26
C ALA A 103 29.76 -30.35 -18.29
N GLY A 104 29.90 -29.79 -17.10
CA GLY A 104 30.56 -30.43 -15.96
C GLY A 104 29.51 -31.16 -15.12
N SER A 105 29.59 -32.49 -15.08
CA SER A 105 28.64 -33.43 -14.47
C SER A 105 28.57 -33.43 -12.94
N GLY A 106 28.96 -32.34 -12.27
CA GLY A 106 28.93 -32.22 -10.80
C GLY A 106 27.67 -31.52 -10.32
N SER A 107 26.76 -32.25 -9.65
CA SER A 107 25.70 -31.88 -8.68
C SER A 107 25.22 -30.41 -8.51
N GLY A 108 25.25 -29.56 -9.54
CA GLY A 108 24.90 -28.13 -9.52
C GLY A 108 23.41 -27.83 -9.39
N SER A 109 22.62 -28.76 -8.83
CA SER A 109 21.18 -28.54 -8.71
C SER A 109 20.85 -27.52 -7.61
N GLY A 110 21.71 -27.32 -6.61
CA GLY A 110 21.45 -26.44 -5.46
C GLY A 110 21.36 -24.94 -5.81
N SER A 111 22.18 -24.48 -6.75
CA SER A 111 22.32 -23.06 -7.12
C SER A 111 21.06 -22.47 -7.79
N LEU A 112 20.40 -23.24 -8.65
CA LEU A 112 19.23 -22.79 -9.40
C LEU A 112 18.01 -22.58 -8.48
N TRP A 113 17.90 -23.36 -7.39
CA TRP A 113 16.85 -23.17 -6.40
C TRP A 113 17.07 -21.88 -5.60
N ALA A 114 18.30 -21.58 -5.19
CA ALA A 114 18.64 -20.33 -4.52
C ALA A 114 18.36 -19.12 -5.42
N LEU A 115 18.75 -19.19 -6.71
CA LEU A 115 18.42 -18.15 -7.69
C LEU A 115 16.90 -17.97 -7.85
N GLY A 116 16.17 -19.07 -8.03
CA GLY A 116 14.71 -19.06 -8.16
C GLY A 116 14.02 -18.48 -6.93
N ALA A 117 14.47 -18.84 -5.73
CA ALA A 117 13.97 -18.29 -4.47
C ALA A 117 14.24 -16.78 -4.38
N GLY A 118 15.45 -16.34 -4.74
CA GLY A 118 15.82 -14.92 -4.78
C GLY A 118 14.93 -14.11 -5.72
N ILE A 119 14.71 -14.60 -6.94
CA ILE A 119 13.82 -13.97 -7.93
C ILE A 119 12.39 -13.91 -7.42
N ALA A 120 11.88 -15.00 -6.84
CA ALA A 120 10.51 -15.07 -6.33
C ALA A 120 10.27 -14.05 -5.19
N HIS A 121 11.18 -13.96 -4.22
CA HIS A 121 11.08 -12.96 -3.15
C HIS A 121 11.26 -11.52 -3.67
N ALA A 122 12.14 -11.30 -4.65
CA ALA A 122 12.26 -9.98 -5.30
C ALA A 122 10.97 -9.58 -6.03
N ALA A 123 10.32 -10.51 -6.72
CA ALA A 123 9.01 -10.27 -7.33
C ALA A 123 7.94 -9.93 -6.28
N ALA A 124 7.98 -10.58 -5.11
CA ALA A 124 7.09 -10.27 -3.99
C ALA A 124 7.29 -8.84 -3.47
N VAL A 125 8.54 -8.38 -3.36
CA VAL A 125 8.90 -7.00 -2.99
C VAL A 125 8.36 -6.00 -4.01
N LEU A 126 8.56 -6.25 -5.31
CA LEU A 126 8.11 -5.34 -6.35
C LEU A 126 6.58 -5.24 -6.39
N ALA A 127 5.89 -6.38 -6.30
CA ALA A 127 4.42 -6.42 -6.33
C ALA A 127 3.80 -5.69 -5.13
N PHE A 128 4.30 -5.93 -3.91
CA PHE A 128 3.75 -5.30 -2.71
C PHE A 128 4.23 -3.87 -2.52
N GLY A 129 5.51 -3.61 -2.81
CA GLY A 129 6.11 -2.29 -2.75
C GLY A 129 5.45 -1.30 -3.70
N ALA A 130 4.99 -1.75 -4.88
CA ALA A 130 4.25 -0.93 -5.84
C ALA A 130 2.94 -0.34 -5.29
N ILE A 131 2.39 -0.89 -4.20
CA ILE A 131 1.19 -0.34 -3.55
C ILE A 131 1.46 1.06 -2.99
N VAL A 132 2.68 1.37 -2.54
CA VAL A 132 3.03 2.70 -2.01
C VAL A 132 2.91 3.78 -3.09
N PRO A 133 3.64 3.74 -4.22
CA PRO A 133 3.51 4.75 -5.26
C PRO A 133 2.10 4.74 -5.86
N TYR A 134 1.46 3.58 -6.01
CA TYR A 134 0.06 3.51 -6.46
C TYR A 134 -0.88 4.29 -5.53
N THR A 135 -0.71 4.13 -4.21
CA THR A 135 -1.55 4.80 -3.21
C THR A 135 -1.22 6.28 -3.11
N LEU A 136 0.05 6.65 -2.97
CA LEU A 136 0.47 8.04 -2.70
C LEU A 136 0.45 8.93 -3.95
N ALA A 137 0.90 8.43 -5.09
CA ALA A 137 0.92 9.22 -6.33
C ALA A 137 -0.38 9.06 -7.13
N GLY A 138 -0.96 7.86 -7.13
CA GLY A 138 -2.22 7.56 -7.81
C GLY A 138 -3.42 7.98 -6.97
N MET A 139 -3.78 7.22 -5.94
CA MET A 139 -5.05 7.39 -5.23
C MET A 139 -5.13 8.70 -4.40
N GLU A 140 -4.06 9.05 -3.67
CA GLU A 140 -4.09 10.10 -2.64
C GLU A 140 -4.34 11.48 -3.22
N LYS A 141 -3.69 11.80 -4.34
CA LYS A 141 -3.85 13.08 -5.05
C LYS A 141 -5.10 13.13 -5.94
N GLN A 142 -5.78 12.00 -6.11
CA GLN A 142 -6.90 11.82 -7.02
C GLN A 142 -8.16 11.42 -6.23
N ILE A 143 -8.53 10.14 -6.26
CA ILE A 143 -9.81 9.67 -5.73
C ILE A 143 -9.94 9.80 -4.21
N ASN A 144 -8.88 9.57 -3.42
CA ASN A 144 -8.94 9.79 -1.97
C ASN A 144 -9.05 11.29 -1.65
N GLY A 145 -8.28 12.12 -2.36
CA GLY A 145 -8.35 13.56 -2.24
C GLY A 145 -9.75 14.08 -2.55
N ALA A 146 -10.33 13.66 -3.68
CA ALA A 146 -11.68 14.00 -4.11
C ALA A 146 -12.74 13.60 -3.07
N ALA A 147 -12.63 12.39 -2.51
CA ALA A 147 -13.52 11.94 -1.45
C ALA A 147 -13.38 12.76 -0.17
N LYS A 148 -12.15 13.07 0.26
CA LYS A 148 -11.90 13.96 1.41
C LYS A 148 -12.47 15.37 1.17
N TRP A 149 -12.34 15.90 -0.05
CA TRP A 149 -12.92 17.18 -0.45
C TRP A 149 -14.46 17.15 -0.37
N LYS A 150 -15.11 16.14 -0.94
CA LYS A 150 -16.57 16.00 -0.88
C LYS A 150 -17.07 15.84 0.57
N VAL A 151 -16.35 15.08 1.38
CA VAL A 151 -16.61 14.97 2.82
C VAL A 151 -16.57 16.34 3.50
N GLN A 152 -15.56 17.16 3.21
CA GLN A 152 -15.49 18.52 3.77
C GLN A 152 -16.70 19.35 3.37
N MET A 153 -17.08 19.36 2.09
CA MET A 153 -18.26 20.09 1.58
C MET A 153 -19.56 19.65 2.27
N LEU A 154 -19.75 18.35 2.49
CA LEU A 154 -20.99 17.79 3.03
C LEU A 154 -21.07 17.87 4.56
N LEU A 155 -19.94 17.78 5.26
CA LEU A 155 -19.92 17.64 6.72
C LEU A 155 -19.69 18.94 7.46
N ALA A 156 -18.96 19.90 6.88
CA ALA A 156 -18.66 21.16 7.53
C ALA A 156 -19.92 22.04 7.67
N PRO A 157 -20.27 22.51 8.89
CA PRO A 157 -21.48 23.30 9.14
C PRO A 157 -21.57 24.66 8.39
N ALA A 158 -20.50 25.12 7.74
CA ALA A 158 -20.34 26.52 7.31
C ALA A 158 -20.30 26.76 5.79
N PHE A 159 -20.51 25.75 4.94
CA PHE A 159 -20.33 25.89 3.48
C PHE A 159 -21.56 26.39 2.70
N SER A 160 -22.68 26.68 3.36
CA SER A 160 -23.78 27.44 2.73
C SER A 160 -23.42 28.92 2.51
N THR A 161 -22.33 29.41 3.08
CA THR A 161 -21.77 30.74 2.78
C THR A 161 -20.41 30.60 2.11
N PRO A 162 -20.26 31.06 0.86
CA PRO A 162 -18.95 31.21 0.25
C PRO A 162 -18.03 32.00 1.19
N LEU A 163 -16.76 31.60 1.31
CA LEU A 163 -15.75 32.47 1.92
C LEU A 163 -15.85 33.83 1.24
N THR A 164 -16.10 34.86 2.04
CA THR A 164 -16.04 36.24 1.54
C THR A 164 -14.66 36.47 0.94
N GLU A 165 -14.57 37.38 -0.03
CA GLU A 165 -13.30 37.70 -0.68
C GLU A 165 -12.21 38.10 0.33
N LYS A 166 -12.63 38.76 1.41
CA LYS A 166 -11.81 39.04 2.59
C LYS A 166 -11.30 37.78 3.28
N GLY A 167 -12.17 36.80 3.57
CA GLY A 167 -11.76 35.52 4.15
C GLY A 167 -10.81 34.72 3.26
N ARG A 168 -10.90 34.87 1.93
CA ARG A 168 -9.92 34.31 0.98
C ARG A 168 -8.56 35.03 1.03
N GLN A 169 -8.55 36.35 1.21
CA GLN A 169 -7.31 37.12 1.31
C GLN A 169 -6.60 36.90 2.65
N GLU A 170 -7.33 36.85 3.77
CA GLU A 170 -6.76 36.63 5.11
C GLU A 170 -6.10 35.25 5.23
N ALA A 171 -6.70 34.23 4.60
CA ALA A 171 -6.11 32.90 4.50
C ALA A 171 -4.82 32.86 3.66
N LYS A 172 -4.74 33.66 2.59
CA LYS A 172 -3.53 33.78 1.77
C LYS A 172 -2.38 34.48 2.51
N LEU A 173 -2.71 35.33 3.49
CA LEU A 173 -1.73 36.11 4.25
C LEU A 173 -1.26 35.42 5.54
N GLY A 174 -1.71 34.20 5.83
CA GLY A 174 -1.29 33.44 7.01
C GLY A 174 -1.87 33.92 8.34
N HIS A 175 -2.77 34.91 8.32
CA HIS A 175 -3.45 35.44 9.52
C HIS A 175 -4.69 34.60 9.89
N ALA A 176 -4.48 33.32 10.20
CA ALA A 176 -5.54 32.37 10.49
C ALA A 176 -6.00 32.37 11.96
N ASP A 177 -5.61 33.35 12.77
CA ASP A 177 -5.76 33.33 14.23
C ASP A 177 -7.21 33.49 14.73
N GLY A 178 -8.15 33.81 13.84
CA GLY A 178 -9.60 33.85 14.12
C GLY A 178 -10.42 32.77 13.40
N LEU A 179 -9.78 31.85 12.67
CA LEU A 179 -10.48 30.75 12.02
C LEU A 179 -10.64 29.61 13.04
N ASP A 180 -11.89 29.20 13.29
CA ASP A 180 -12.22 27.95 14.00
C ASP A 180 -11.24 26.85 13.57
N GLU A 181 -10.77 26.00 14.49
CA GLU A 181 -9.85 24.90 14.16
C GLU A 181 -10.33 24.06 12.96
N GLN A 182 -11.65 23.97 12.81
CA GLN A 182 -12.33 23.30 11.69
C GLN A 182 -12.11 23.99 10.33
N LYS A 183 -11.91 25.31 10.29
CA LYS A 183 -11.54 26.09 9.10
C LYS A 183 -10.04 26.08 8.83
N LYS A 184 -9.18 26.03 9.87
CA LYS A 184 -7.73 25.73 9.70
C LYS A 184 -7.51 24.38 9.00
N TRP A 185 -8.32 23.38 9.37
CA TRP A 185 -8.38 22.05 8.74
C TRP A 185 -8.64 22.04 7.23
N VAL A 186 -9.38 23.01 6.71
CA VAL A 186 -9.77 23.11 5.30
C VAL A 186 -8.67 23.77 4.46
N MET A 187 -7.90 24.67 5.06
CA MET A 187 -6.98 25.57 4.37
C MET A 187 -5.55 25.04 4.26
N GLU A 188 -5.16 24.08 5.10
CA GLU A 188 -3.85 23.44 4.95
C GLU A 188 -3.88 22.49 3.76
N GLU A 189 -3.54 23.01 2.57
CA GLU A 189 -2.98 22.21 1.49
C GLU A 189 -1.69 21.57 2.01
N GLY A 190 -1.84 20.39 2.60
CA GLY A 190 -0.73 19.60 3.08
C GLY A 190 -0.01 18.93 1.92
N THR A 191 1.31 19.13 1.82
CA THR A 191 2.17 18.34 0.93
C THR A 191 2.28 16.88 1.37
N SER A 192 1.93 16.60 2.63
CA SER A 192 1.99 15.26 3.24
C SER A 192 0.63 14.55 3.23
N PRO A 193 0.56 13.28 2.77
CA PRO A 193 -0.62 12.43 2.87
C PRO A 193 -1.13 12.37 4.31
N SER A 194 -2.41 12.63 4.50
CA SER A 194 -3.07 12.46 5.79
C SER A 194 -4.51 12.07 5.57
N ALA A 195 -5.03 11.19 6.43
CA ALA A 195 -6.45 10.88 6.47
C ALA A 195 -7.32 12.09 6.83
N PHE A 196 -6.68 13.14 7.33
CA PHE A 196 -7.29 14.33 7.88
C PHE A 196 -7.10 15.56 6.99
N LYS A 197 -6.07 15.58 6.12
CA LYS A 197 -5.82 16.72 5.22
C LYS A 197 -6.29 16.39 3.81
N GLN A 198 -6.96 17.32 3.15
CA GLN A 198 -7.29 17.16 1.73
C GLN A 198 -6.01 17.33 0.89
N SER A 199 -5.83 16.46 -0.09
CA SER A 199 -4.64 16.38 -0.95
C SER A 199 -5.01 16.38 -2.44
N ALA A 200 -6.24 16.79 -2.76
CA ALA A 200 -6.82 16.63 -4.08
C ALA A 200 -6.20 17.61 -5.08
N ARG A 201 -5.83 17.11 -6.26
CA ARG A 201 -5.54 17.99 -7.40
C ARG A 201 -6.78 18.81 -7.78
N ARG A 202 -6.56 19.98 -8.40
CA ARG A 202 -7.64 20.92 -8.75
C ARG A 202 -8.71 20.31 -9.64
N ASP A 203 -8.31 19.56 -10.67
CA ASP A 203 -9.21 18.82 -11.56
C ASP A 203 -10.09 17.82 -10.79
N TRP A 204 -9.52 17.10 -9.83
CA TRP A 204 -10.26 16.15 -8.98
C TRP A 204 -11.18 16.84 -7.97
N ARG A 205 -10.86 18.06 -7.51
CA ARG A 205 -11.78 18.89 -6.70
C ARG A 205 -12.99 19.31 -7.51
N VAL A 206 -12.78 19.86 -8.71
CA VAL A 206 -13.85 20.28 -9.62
C VAL A 206 -14.74 19.10 -9.99
N TRP A 207 -14.15 17.94 -10.29
CA TRP A 207 -14.93 16.72 -10.52
C TRP A 207 -15.76 16.32 -9.29
N ALA A 208 -15.18 16.37 -8.09
CA ALA A 208 -15.88 16.00 -6.85
C ALA A 208 -17.03 16.95 -6.50
N GLU A 209 -16.93 18.24 -6.85
CA GLU A 209 -18.00 19.22 -6.65
C GLU A 209 -19.27 18.81 -7.41
N GLY A 210 -19.12 18.36 -8.66
CA GLY A 210 -20.21 17.87 -9.50
C GLY A 210 -20.63 16.42 -9.25
N ALA A 211 -19.74 15.58 -8.72
CA ALA A 211 -20.03 14.17 -8.45
C ALA A 211 -20.77 13.98 -7.13
N THR A 212 -21.65 12.98 -7.09
CA THR A 212 -22.28 12.53 -5.85
C THR A 212 -21.27 11.78 -4.96
N MET A 213 -21.50 11.77 -3.65
CA MET A 213 -20.66 10.97 -2.75
C MET A 213 -20.73 9.47 -3.10
N ARG A 214 -21.89 9.01 -3.60
CA ARG A 214 -22.09 7.64 -4.09
C ARG A 214 -21.16 7.30 -5.25
N GLU A 215 -21.11 8.14 -6.28
CA GLU A 215 -20.20 7.97 -7.42
C GLU A 215 -18.74 7.97 -6.99
N ILE A 216 -18.38 8.88 -6.08
CA ILE A 216 -17.01 8.96 -5.55
C ILE A 216 -16.65 7.68 -4.81
N VAL A 217 -17.51 7.17 -3.93
CA VAL A 217 -17.27 5.93 -3.17
C VAL A 217 -17.18 4.72 -4.09
N MET A 218 -18.04 4.62 -5.11
CA MET A 218 -17.96 3.53 -6.09
C MET A 218 -16.65 3.58 -6.89
N LYS A 219 -16.23 4.76 -7.33
CA LYS A 219 -14.96 4.94 -8.05
C LYS A 219 -13.77 4.64 -7.14
N TRP A 220 -13.82 5.06 -5.88
CA TRP A 220 -12.83 4.71 -4.85
C TRP A 220 -12.72 3.19 -4.66
N GLY A 221 -13.85 2.48 -4.57
CA GLY A 221 -13.86 1.02 -4.46
C GLY A 221 -13.17 0.32 -5.63
N LYS A 222 -13.46 0.74 -6.87
CA LYS A 222 -12.81 0.20 -8.07
C LYS A 222 -11.29 0.39 -8.04
N TRP A 223 -10.81 1.56 -7.61
CA TRP A 223 -9.38 1.83 -7.48
C TRP A 223 -8.76 1.04 -6.32
N ASN A 224 -9.46 0.96 -5.19
CA ASN A 224 -9.04 0.15 -4.06
C ASN A 224 -8.87 -1.33 -4.45
N ALA A 225 -9.77 -1.87 -5.27
CA ALA A 225 -9.74 -3.26 -5.74
C ALA A 225 -8.49 -3.61 -6.56
N VAL A 226 -7.85 -2.66 -7.22
CA VAL A 226 -6.58 -2.87 -7.97
C VAL A 226 -5.45 -3.35 -7.04
N ARG A 227 -5.52 -3.03 -5.75
CA ARG A 227 -4.52 -3.49 -4.77
C ARG A 227 -4.62 -5.00 -4.52
N VAL A 228 -5.80 -5.61 -4.68
CA VAL A 228 -6.02 -7.05 -4.46
C VAL A 228 -5.10 -7.92 -5.33
N PRO A 229 -5.09 -7.81 -6.68
CA PRO A 229 -4.20 -8.63 -7.51
C PRO A 229 -2.71 -8.39 -7.22
N MET A 230 -2.29 -7.15 -6.89
CA MET A 230 -0.90 -6.88 -6.48
C MET A 230 -0.51 -7.67 -5.22
N THR A 231 -1.43 -7.73 -4.25
CA THR A 231 -1.21 -8.40 -2.96
C THR A 231 -1.25 -9.93 -3.08
N ILE A 232 -2.13 -10.46 -3.94
CA ILE A 232 -2.17 -11.89 -4.29
C ILE A 232 -0.88 -12.30 -4.98
N LEU A 233 -0.41 -11.49 -5.95
CA LEU A 233 0.85 -11.77 -6.63
C LEU A 233 2.01 -11.84 -5.64
N SER A 234 2.09 -10.87 -4.70
CA SER A 234 3.11 -10.87 -3.65
C SER A 234 3.03 -12.11 -2.75
N PHE A 235 1.83 -12.50 -2.31
CA PHE A 235 1.63 -13.70 -1.51
C PHE A 235 2.08 -14.98 -2.24
N VAL A 236 1.68 -15.13 -3.51
CA VAL A 236 2.02 -16.32 -4.32
C VAL A 236 3.53 -16.40 -4.55
N THR A 237 4.18 -15.30 -4.94
CA THR A 237 5.63 -15.31 -5.21
C THR A 237 6.45 -15.46 -3.93
N SER A 238 6.01 -14.89 -2.81
CA SER A 238 6.65 -15.11 -1.50
C SER A 238 6.54 -16.58 -1.06
N THR A 239 5.36 -17.19 -1.22
CA THR A 239 5.13 -18.62 -0.91
C THR A 239 6.00 -19.52 -1.79
N LEU A 240 6.10 -19.21 -3.08
CA LEU A 240 6.98 -19.94 -4.00
C LEU A 240 8.44 -19.83 -3.55
N GLY A 241 8.92 -18.63 -3.22
CA GLY A 241 10.28 -18.42 -2.72
C GLY A 241 10.61 -19.24 -1.47
N MET A 242 9.65 -19.32 -0.53
CA MET A 242 9.76 -20.18 0.65
C MET A 242 9.86 -21.67 0.25
N CYS A 243 8.95 -22.17 -0.60
CA CYS A 243 8.97 -23.57 -1.03
C CYS A 243 10.30 -23.95 -1.70
N LEU A 244 10.83 -23.08 -2.57
CA LEU A 244 12.11 -23.29 -3.23
C LEU A 244 13.27 -23.32 -2.23
N SER A 245 13.24 -22.44 -1.22
CA SER A 245 14.25 -22.37 -0.16
C SER A 245 14.26 -23.63 0.72
N VAL A 246 13.07 -24.15 1.07
CA VAL A 246 12.92 -25.39 1.86
C VAL A 246 13.38 -26.60 1.06
N TRP A 247 12.99 -26.68 -0.21
CA TRP A 247 13.41 -27.76 -1.10
C TRP A 247 14.92 -27.83 -1.27
N GLU A 248 15.58 -26.68 -1.44
CA GLU A 248 17.04 -26.58 -1.50
C GLU A 248 17.70 -27.09 -0.21
N ALA A 249 17.16 -26.73 0.96
CA ALA A 249 17.72 -27.12 2.25
C ALA A 249 17.56 -28.62 2.58
N GLY A 250 16.64 -29.32 1.91
CA GLY A 250 16.42 -30.75 2.08
C GLY A 250 17.29 -31.66 1.19
N LYS A 251 18.09 -31.08 0.29
CA LYS A 251 19.02 -31.79 -0.59
C LYS A 251 20.42 -31.82 0.00
#